data_AF-A0A379Y260-F1
#
_entry.id   AF-A0A379Y260-F1
#
_cell.length_a   1.000
_cell.length_b   1.000
_cell.length_c   1.000
_cell.angle_alpha   90.00
_cell.angle_beta   90.00
_cell.angle_gamma   90.00
#
_symmetry.space_group_name_H-M   'P 1'
#
loop_
_entity.id
_entity.type
_entity.pdbx_description
1 polymer ?
#
loop_
_entity_poly.entity_id
_entity_poly.type
_entity_poly.pdbx_seq_one_letter_code
_entity_poly.pdbx_strand_id
1 'polypeptide(L)'
;MPNQIPINPALPKNFDITPNEKRSKAQLDAWWDHPYCVESNGKYHVYCLNGGAWDRPTFLGQTDTYDDACELAERRQSEWVKRRAEPIFYHSFEPPFQMIRQPQRPDQDATLVVEFNTMDELNAYSQANQ
;
A
#
# COMPACT_ATOMS: atom_id res chain seq x y z
N MET A 1 13.64 7.30 16.34
CA MET A 1 14.54 6.52 15.49
C MET A 1 13.67 5.82 14.48
N PRO A 2 13.86 6.04 13.17
CA PRO A 2 13.12 5.30 12.16
C PRO A 2 13.35 3.80 12.32
N ASN A 3 12.34 3.00 11.99
CA ASN A 3 12.48 1.55 12.03
C ASN A 3 13.56 1.11 11.03
N GLN A 4 14.50 0.31 11.49
CA GLN A 4 15.53 -0.28 10.63
C GLN A 4 14.90 -1.27 9.65
N ILE A 5 15.29 -1.17 8.38
CA ILE A 5 14.79 -2.03 7.30
C ILE A 5 15.88 -3.01 6.83
N PRO A 6 15.54 -4.24 6.42
CA PRO A 6 16.55 -5.19 5.95
C PRO A 6 17.33 -4.67 4.72
N ILE A 7 18.65 -4.85 4.73
CA ILE A 7 19.54 -4.57 3.59
C ILE A 7 19.82 -5.88 2.83
N ASN A 8 19.62 -5.87 1.51
CA ASN A 8 19.83 -7.01 0.62
C ASN A 8 19.25 -8.33 1.16
N PRO A 9 17.97 -8.36 1.61
CA PRO A 9 17.42 -9.58 2.18
C PRO A 9 17.28 -10.67 1.10
N ALA A 10 17.34 -11.93 1.51
CA ALA A 10 17.15 -13.06 0.61
C ALA A 10 15.68 -13.12 0.13
N LEU A 11 15.42 -12.57 -1.05
CA LEU A 11 14.08 -12.54 -1.63
C LEU A 11 13.69 -13.92 -2.19
N PRO A 12 12.39 -14.29 -2.13
CA PRO A 12 11.87 -15.45 -2.84
C PRO A 12 12.21 -15.41 -4.34
N LYS A 13 12.27 -16.59 -4.97
CA LYS A 13 12.45 -16.67 -6.43
C LYS A 13 11.32 -15.91 -7.14
N ASN A 14 11.68 -15.14 -8.17
CA ASN A 14 10.75 -14.33 -8.98
C ASN A 14 9.96 -13.27 -8.18
N PHE A 15 10.45 -12.84 -7.01
CA PHE A 15 9.76 -11.89 -6.15
C PHE A 15 9.37 -10.60 -6.88
N ASP A 16 10.24 -10.09 -7.76
CA ASP A 16 10.07 -8.81 -8.47
C ASP A 16 9.17 -8.88 -9.71
N ILE A 17 8.68 -10.07 -10.08
CA ILE A 17 7.84 -10.28 -11.28
C ILE A 17 6.57 -11.09 -10.99
N THR A 18 6.37 -11.50 -9.74
CA THR A 18 5.18 -12.27 -9.35
C THR A 18 3.99 -11.32 -9.18
N PRO A 19 2.84 -11.52 -9.83
CA PRO A 19 1.64 -10.71 -9.58
C PRO A 19 1.16 -10.78 -8.13
N ASN A 20 0.65 -9.66 -7.58
CA ASN A 20 0.18 -9.58 -6.19
C ASN A 20 -0.86 -10.66 -5.84
N GLU A 21 -1.82 -10.89 -6.73
CA GLU A 21 -2.89 -11.89 -6.59
C GLU A 21 -2.38 -13.34 -6.65
N LYS A 22 -1.19 -13.56 -7.22
CA LYS A 22 -0.56 -14.89 -7.32
C LYS A 22 0.38 -15.19 -6.17
N ARG A 23 0.61 -14.25 -5.24
CA ARG A 23 1.46 -14.46 -4.07
C ARG A 23 0.73 -15.34 -3.05
N SER A 24 1.48 -16.20 -2.38
CA SER A 24 0.93 -17.00 -1.29
C SER A 24 0.67 -16.14 -0.06
N LYS A 25 -0.27 -16.56 0.80
CA LYS A 25 -0.55 -15.88 2.07
C LYS A 25 0.71 -15.72 2.94
N ALA A 26 1.54 -16.76 3.04
CA ALA A 26 2.79 -16.69 3.80
C ALA A 26 3.77 -15.64 3.24
N GLN A 27 3.82 -15.47 1.92
CA GLN A 27 4.64 -14.43 1.31
C GLN A 27 4.07 -13.03 1.57
N LEU A 28 2.75 -12.86 1.49
CA LEU A 28 2.10 -11.60 1.83
C LEU A 28 2.30 -11.26 3.31
N ASP A 29 2.18 -12.22 4.23
CA ASP A 29 2.41 -11.99 5.66
C ASP A 29 3.85 -11.60 5.98
N ALA A 30 4.82 -12.16 5.27
CA ALA A 30 6.24 -11.86 5.50
C ALA A 30 6.71 -10.55 4.89
N TRP A 31 6.11 -10.11 3.77
CA TRP A 31 6.66 -9.02 2.95
C TRP A 31 5.71 -7.84 2.75
N TRP A 32 4.41 -8.03 2.91
CA TRP A 32 3.46 -6.96 2.65
C TRP A 32 3.61 -5.83 3.66
N ASP A 33 3.73 -4.59 3.18
CA ASP A 33 3.99 -3.40 4.00
C ASP A 33 5.28 -3.44 4.85
N HIS A 34 6.21 -4.34 4.52
CA HIS A 34 7.53 -4.41 5.14
C HIS A 34 8.56 -3.88 4.14
N PRO A 35 9.03 -2.62 4.30
CA PRO A 35 10.04 -2.07 3.42
C PRO A 35 11.39 -2.78 3.59
N TYR A 36 12.18 -2.79 2.53
CA TYR A 36 13.55 -3.27 2.51
C TYR A 36 14.36 -2.41 1.54
N CYS A 37 15.69 -2.49 1.62
CA CYS A 37 16.56 -1.83 0.66
C CYS A 37 17.53 -2.80 -0.02
N VAL A 38 17.86 -2.47 -1.26
CA VAL A 38 18.92 -3.12 -2.03
C VAL A 38 20.06 -2.13 -2.18
N GLU A 39 21.27 -2.54 -1.79
CA GLU A 39 22.46 -1.73 -2.00
C GLU A 39 23.00 -1.98 -3.41
N SER A 40 23.19 -0.91 -4.18
CA SER A 40 23.76 -0.98 -5.53
C SER A 40 24.59 0.26 -5.80
N ASN A 41 25.84 0.08 -6.21
CA ASN A 41 26.78 1.17 -6.55
C ASN A 41 26.91 2.23 -5.43
N GLY A 42 26.94 1.79 -4.17
CA GLY A 42 27.08 2.68 -3.00
C GLY A 42 25.83 3.50 -2.69
N LYS A 43 24.67 3.16 -3.26
CA LYS A 43 23.37 3.76 -2.94
C LYS A 43 22.41 2.71 -2.41
N TYR A 44 21.44 3.16 -1.62
CA TYR A 44 20.36 2.32 -1.09
C TYR A 44 19.08 2.57 -1.87
N HIS A 45 18.59 1.55 -2.56
CA HIS A 45 17.32 1.60 -3.28
C HIS A 45 16.24 0.98 -2.39
N VAL A 46 15.22 1.77 -2.03
CA VAL A 46 14.19 1.37 -1.08
C VAL A 46 12.96 0.87 -1.82
N TYR A 47 12.50 -0.31 -1.43
CA TYR A 47 11.33 -0.98 -1.99
C TYR A 47 10.34 -1.40 -0.90
N CYS A 48 9.07 -1.53 -1.27
CA CYS A 48 8.08 -2.17 -0.41
C CYS A 48 7.01 -2.88 -1.23
N LEU A 49 6.69 -4.11 -0.86
CA LEU A 49 5.55 -4.83 -1.42
C LEU A 49 4.28 -4.32 -0.74
N ASN A 50 3.61 -3.33 -1.34
CA ASN A 50 2.48 -2.64 -0.69
C ASN A 50 1.27 -2.40 -1.61
N GLY A 51 1.33 -2.88 -2.86
CA GLY A 51 0.26 -2.72 -3.86
C GLY A 51 0.34 -1.43 -4.69
N GLY A 52 1.37 -0.61 -4.51
CA GLY A 52 1.62 0.56 -5.38
C GLY A 52 1.93 0.17 -6.83
N ALA A 53 2.52 -1.02 -7.04
CA ALA A 53 2.60 -1.68 -8.34
C ALA A 53 1.82 -3.00 -8.32
N TRP A 54 1.29 -3.39 -9.49
CA TRP A 54 0.44 -4.58 -9.63
C TRP A 54 1.21 -5.90 -9.55
N ASP A 55 2.46 -5.92 -10.01
CA ASP A 55 3.24 -7.13 -10.28
C ASP A 55 4.60 -7.20 -9.60
N ARG A 56 4.96 -6.18 -8.82
CA ARG A 56 6.29 -6.06 -8.20
C ARG A 56 6.26 -5.21 -6.95
N PRO A 57 7.33 -5.23 -6.14
CA PRO A 57 7.54 -4.26 -5.08
C PRO A 57 7.56 -2.83 -5.64
N THR A 58 6.93 -1.91 -4.92
CA THR A 58 6.94 -0.49 -5.26
C THR A 58 8.29 0.10 -4.92
N PHE A 59 8.92 0.80 -5.86
CA PHE A 59 10.11 1.60 -5.58
C PHE A 59 9.72 2.89 -4.84
N LEU A 60 10.23 3.06 -3.62
CA LEU A 60 9.93 4.23 -2.78
C LEU A 60 10.92 5.39 -3.02
N GLY A 61 12.13 5.07 -3.48
CA GLY A 61 13.17 6.01 -3.84
C GLY A 61 14.58 5.48 -3.54
N GLN A 62 15.58 6.35 -3.67
CA GLN A 62 16.99 6.01 -3.42
C GLN A 62 17.63 7.03 -2.48
N THR A 63 18.63 6.59 -1.72
CA THR A 63 19.41 7.44 -0.79
C THR A 63 20.89 7.06 -0.83
N ASP A 64 21.73 7.96 -0.33
CA ASP A 64 23.19 7.73 -0.25
C ASP A 64 23.59 7.10 1.10
N THR A 65 22.76 7.23 2.14
CA THR A 65 22.98 6.64 3.46
C THR A 65 21.85 5.69 3.85
N TYR A 66 22.17 4.74 4.74
CA TYR A 66 21.20 3.78 5.26
C TYR A 66 20.18 4.44 6.21
N ASP A 67 20.60 5.43 7.00
CA ASP A 67 19.69 6.15 7.89
C ASP A 67 18.61 6.90 7.09
N ASP A 68 19.02 7.62 6.03
CA ASP A 68 18.08 8.26 5.10
C ASP A 68 17.16 7.23 4.44
N ALA A 69 17.65 6.02 4.15
CA ALA A 69 16.85 4.94 3.56
C ALA A 69 15.73 4.51 4.50
N CYS A 70 16.03 4.40 5.81
CA CYS A 70 15.06 4.05 6.84
C CYS A 70 14.00 5.16 7.00
N GLU A 71 14.41 6.43 7.02
CA GLU A 71 13.48 7.57 7.09
C GLU A 71 12.59 7.64 5.84
N LEU A 72 13.16 7.44 4.66
CA LEU A 72 12.42 7.42 3.40
C LEU A 72 11.38 6.29 3.39
N ALA A 73 11.77 5.09 3.85
CA ALA A 73 10.89 3.94 3.94
C ALA A 73 9.69 4.22 4.85
N GLU A 74 9.93 4.69 6.08
CA GLU A 74 8.88 5.02 7.04
C GLU A 74 7.92 6.07 6.50
N ARG A 75 8.46 7.17 5.95
CA ARG A 75 7.65 8.26 5.43
C ARG A 75 6.79 7.82 4.25
N ARG A 76 7.39 7.20 3.23
CA ARG A 76 6.66 6.80 2.01
C ARG A 76 5.65 5.68 2.28
N GLN A 77 6.01 4.73 3.13
CA GLN A 77 5.12 3.62 3.46
C GLN A 77 3.94 4.11 4.30
N SER A 78 4.16 4.99 5.29
CA SER A 78 3.06 5.56 6.08
C SER A 78 2.13 6.45 5.26
N GLU A 79 2.67 7.27 4.35
CA GLU A 79 1.89 8.03 3.36
C GLU A 79 1.00 7.09 2.52
N TRP A 80 1.58 5.99 2.01
CA TRP A 80 0.86 5.03 1.19
C TRP A 80 -0.24 4.29 1.97
N VAL A 81 0.04 3.83 3.19
CA VAL A 81 -0.95 3.16 4.04
C VAL A 81 -2.14 4.08 4.34
N LYS A 82 -1.89 5.37 4.62
CA LYS A 82 -2.96 6.37 4.83
C LYS A 82 -3.83 6.49 3.59
N ARG A 83 -3.21 6.73 2.43
CA ARG A 83 -3.92 6.85 1.14
C ARG A 83 -4.72 5.59 0.79
N ARG A 84 -4.14 4.41 1.03
CA ARG A 84 -4.77 3.11 0.76
C ARG A 84 -5.97 2.85 1.67
N ALA A 85 -5.92 3.35 2.91
CA ALA A 85 -6.99 3.14 3.89
C ALA A 85 -8.21 4.05 3.65
N GLU A 86 -8.06 5.13 2.88
CA GLU A 86 -9.17 6.01 2.52
C GLU A 86 -10.23 5.24 1.71
N PRO A 87 -11.52 5.36 2.09
CA PRO A 87 -12.59 4.76 1.32
C PRO A 87 -12.71 5.44 -0.05
N ILE A 88 -12.96 4.65 -1.07
CA ILE A 88 -13.32 5.19 -2.38
C ILE A 88 -14.83 5.22 -2.51
N PHE A 89 -15.32 6.28 -3.15
CA PHE A 89 -16.71 6.39 -3.50
C PHE A 89 -17.01 5.54 -4.74
N TYR A 90 -17.97 4.62 -4.64
CA TYR A 90 -18.50 3.92 -5.79
C TYR A 90 -19.77 4.65 -6.25
N HIS A 91 -19.68 5.33 -7.39
CA HIS A 91 -20.86 5.92 -8.01
C HIS A 91 -21.66 4.79 -8.68
N SER A 92 -22.76 4.36 -8.06
CA SER A 92 -23.82 3.71 -8.82
C SER A 92 -24.62 4.80 -9.55
N PHE A 93 -25.16 4.49 -10.74
CA PHE A 93 -26.06 5.41 -11.44
C PHE A 93 -27.46 5.46 -10.80
N GLU A 94 -27.78 4.44 -9.99
CA GLU A 94 -29.04 4.34 -9.26
C GLU A 94 -28.75 4.03 -7.77
N PRO A 95 -29.57 4.52 -6.84
CA PRO A 95 -29.46 4.15 -5.44
C PRO A 95 -29.50 2.62 -5.26
N PRO A 96 -28.72 2.06 -4.32
CA PRO A 96 -27.98 2.78 -3.29
C PRO A 96 -26.57 3.25 -3.72
N PHE A 97 -26.14 4.40 -3.19
CA PHE A 97 -24.77 4.90 -3.32
C PHE A 97 -23.91 4.34 -2.20
N GLN A 98 -22.72 3.83 -2.52
CA GLN A 98 -21.90 3.10 -1.57
C GLN A 98 -20.48 3.69 -1.47
N MET A 99 -20.00 3.86 -0.26
CA MET A 99 -18.59 4.09 0.01
C MET A 99 -17.95 2.77 0.42
N ILE A 100 -16.95 2.34 -0.35
CA ILE A 100 -16.27 1.06 -0.15
C ILE A 100 -14.79 1.34 0.08
N ARG A 101 -14.24 0.75 1.13
CA ARG A 101 -12.80 0.70 1.30
C ARG A 101 -12.24 -0.48 0.53
N GLN A 102 -11.33 -0.21 -0.39
CA GLN A 102 -10.65 -1.25 -1.15
C GLN A 102 -9.86 -2.21 -0.25
N PRO A 103 -9.63 -3.45 -0.69
CA PRO A 103 -8.74 -4.37 0.00
C PRO A 103 -7.39 -3.73 0.32
N GLN A 104 -6.92 -3.86 1.56
CA GLN A 104 -5.58 -3.37 1.92
C GLN A 104 -4.49 -4.34 1.43
N ARG A 105 -4.88 -5.58 1.14
CA ARG A 105 -4.05 -6.65 0.62
C ARG A 105 -4.78 -7.47 -0.44
N PRO A 106 -4.06 -8.19 -1.32
CA PRO A 106 -4.66 -9.01 -2.37
C PRO A 106 -5.50 -10.19 -1.86
N ASP A 107 -5.26 -10.64 -0.63
CA ASP A 107 -5.97 -11.74 0.02
C ASP A 107 -7.12 -11.27 0.92
N GLN A 108 -7.57 -10.02 0.76
CA GLN A 108 -8.66 -9.42 1.51
C GLN A 108 -9.79 -8.98 0.58
N ASP A 109 -11.00 -8.92 1.12
CA ASP A 109 -12.16 -8.39 0.42
C ASP A 109 -12.35 -6.89 0.70
N ALA A 110 -13.04 -6.22 -0.23
CA ALA A 110 -13.45 -4.85 -0.04
C ALA A 110 -14.48 -4.74 1.11
N THR A 111 -14.43 -3.65 1.87
CA THR A 111 -15.34 -3.43 3.00
C THR A 111 -16.33 -2.31 2.67
N LEU A 112 -17.63 -2.58 2.75
CA LEU A 112 -18.66 -1.53 2.73
C LEU A 112 -18.53 -0.68 3.99
N VAL A 113 -18.30 0.62 3.82
CA VAL A 113 -18.17 1.57 4.94
C VAL A 113 -19.53 2.16 5.29
N VAL A 114 -20.24 2.65 4.28
CA VAL A 114 -21.56 3.27 4.45
C VAL A 114 -22.32 3.22 3.12
N GLU A 115 -23.64 3.17 3.24
CA GLU A 115 -24.59 3.18 2.14
C GLU A 115 -25.57 4.35 2.31
N PHE A 116 -25.88 5.02 1.21
CA PHE A 116 -26.79 6.16 1.17
C PHE A 116 -27.86 5.95 0.12
N ASN A 117 -29.07 6.41 0.41
CA ASN A 117 -30.19 6.33 -0.53
C ASN A 117 -30.21 7.55 -1.47
N THR A 118 -29.53 8.64 -1.09
CA THR A 118 -29.48 9.88 -1.86
C THR A 118 -28.05 10.39 -1.98
N MET A 119 -27.80 11.16 -3.05
CA MET A 119 -26.49 11.79 -3.28
C MET A 119 -26.20 12.92 -2.27
N ASP A 120 -27.24 13.57 -1.74
CA ASP A 120 -27.09 14.67 -0.78
C ASP A 120 -26.58 14.17 0.59
N GLU A 121 -27.10 13.04 1.07
CA GLU A 121 -26.61 12.39 2.30
C GLU A 121 -25.14 12.00 2.20
N LEU A 122 -24.74 11.46 1.05
CA LEU A 122 -23.36 11.14 0.74
C LEU A 122 -22.47 12.39 0.76
N ASN A 123 -22.87 13.45 0.05
CA ASN A 123 -22.08 14.67 -0.04
C ASN A 123 -21.88 15.32 1.34
N ALA A 124 -22.94 15.35 2.16
CA ALA A 124 -22.87 15.84 3.52
C ALA A 124 -21.91 15.00 4.38
N TYR A 125 -21.95 13.67 4.25
CA TYR A 125 -21.04 12.77 4.95
C TYR A 125 -19.58 12.98 4.49
N SER A 126 -19.33 13.12 3.19
CA SER A 126 -17.99 13.35 2.66
C SER A 126 -17.40 14.67 3.15
N GLN A 127 -18.21 15.73 3.28
CA GLN A 127 -17.77 17.03 3.78
C GLN A 127 -17.50 17.02 5.29
N ALA A 128 -18.25 16.23 6.06
CA ALA A 128 -18.07 16.13 7.51
C ALA A 128 -16.83 15.29 7.91
N ASN A 129 -16.32 14.46 7.00
CA ASN A 129 -15.21 13.52 7.26
C ASN A 129 -13.95 13.83 6.42
N GLN A 130 -13.84 15.03 5.84
CA GLN A 130 -12.62 15.60 5.26
C GLN A 130 -11.80 16.33 6.34
#